data_AF-A0A1G8H771-F1
#
_entry.id   AF-A0A1G8H771-F1
#
_cell.length_a   1.000
_cell.length_b   1.000
_cell.length_c   1.000
_cell.angle_alpha   90.00
_cell.angle_beta   90.00
_cell.angle_gamma   90.00
#
_symmetry.space_group_name_H-M   'P 1'
#
loop_
_entity.id
_entity.type
_entity.pdbx_description
1 polymer ?
#
loop_
_entity_poly.entity_id
_entity_poly.type
_entity_poly.pdbx_seq_one_letter_code
_entity_poly.pdbx_strand_id
1 'polypeptide(L)'
;MSEHYKLHRVREMAEGDEDFVAALAAAFIEEVPEDAERLRTAVPAKDYKEVYQAAHKMKPTVDLFELGVLDILIEVQDWGKLEQKDKNVDQQLITVLTAVDNAVNEIKADFGL
;
A
#
# COMPACT_ATOMS: atom_id res chain seq x y z
N MET A 1 14.33 -14.57 3.24
CA MET A 1 14.16 -13.12 3.00
C MET A 1 12.74 -12.93 2.58
N SER A 2 12.06 -11.89 3.07
CA SER A 2 10.67 -11.65 2.73
C SER A 2 10.49 -11.39 1.23
N GLU A 3 9.45 -11.97 0.66
CA GLU A 3 9.16 -11.98 -0.78
C GLU A 3 8.36 -10.75 -1.21
N HIS A 4 7.47 -10.24 -0.36
CA HIS A 4 6.48 -9.20 -0.72
C HIS A 4 6.74 -7.82 -0.09
N TYR A 5 7.71 -7.71 0.81
CA TYR A 5 8.14 -6.44 1.40
C TYR A 5 9.64 -6.44 1.71
N LYS A 6 10.19 -5.26 1.98
CA LYS A 6 11.57 -5.05 2.44
C LYS A 6 11.57 -4.20 3.70
N LEU A 7 12.45 -4.54 4.63
CA LEU A 7 12.65 -3.81 5.88
C LEU A 7 13.93 -2.97 5.90
N HIS A 8 14.66 -2.86 4.78
CA HIS A 8 15.99 -2.25 4.83
C HIS A 8 15.91 -0.77 5.24
N ARG A 9 14.99 -0.01 4.63
CA ARG A 9 14.73 1.41 4.98
C ARG A 9 14.11 1.54 6.37
N VAL A 10 13.20 0.64 6.73
CA VAL A 10 12.58 0.59 8.05
C VAL A 10 13.65 0.40 9.14
N ARG A 11 14.55 -0.56 8.97
CA ARG A 11 15.66 -0.84 9.90
C ARG A 11 16.71 0.25 9.93
N GLU A 12 16.99 0.88 8.80
CA GLU A 12 17.87 2.07 8.75
C GLU A 12 17.28 3.21 9.57
N MET A 13 15.99 3.49 9.40
CA MET A 13 15.26 4.50 10.19
C MET A 13 15.16 4.14 11.68
N ALA A 14 15.09 2.84 11.99
CA ALA A 14 15.04 2.35 13.35
C ALA A 14 16.40 2.37 14.07
N GLU A 15 17.51 2.61 13.37
CA GLU A 15 18.88 2.53 13.91
C GLU A 15 19.17 1.22 14.69
N GLY A 16 18.53 0.12 14.29
CA GLY A 16 18.66 -1.20 14.93
C GLY A 16 17.68 -1.49 16.07
N ASP A 17 16.73 -0.59 16.35
CA ASP A 17 15.63 -0.83 17.29
C ASP A 17 14.54 -1.72 16.67
N GLU A 18 14.59 -3.02 16.94
CA GLU A 18 13.60 -3.98 16.41
C GLU A 18 12.20 -3.82 17.04
N ASP A 19 12.05 -3.20 18.22
CA ASP A 19 10.74 -2.88 18.78
C ASP A 19 10.08 -1.76 17.94
N PHE A 20 10.87 -0.78 17.50
CA PHE A 20 10.40 0.24 16.57
C PHE A 20 10.05 -0.34 15.18
N VAL A 21 10.83 -1.29 14.68
CA VAL A 21 10.50 -2.03 13.43
C VAL A 21 9.16 -2.76 13.59
N ALA A 22 8.94 -3.45 14.71
CA ALA A 22 7.68 -4.15 15.00
C ALA A 22 6.49 -3.18 15.10
N ALA A 23 6.68 -2.01 15.70
CA ALA A 23 5.64 -0.97 15.77
C ALA A 23 5.24 -0.46 14.37
N LEU A 24 6.22 -0.27 13.47
CA LEU A 24 5.94 0.14 12.08
C LEU A 24 5.28 -0.98 11.28
N ALA A 25 5.67 -2.24 11.50
CA ALA A 25 5.00 -3.39 10.91
C ALA A 25 3.54 -3.52 11.38
N ALA A 26 3.27 -3.28 12.66
CA ALA A 26 1.92 -3.24 13.21
C ALA A 26 1.08 -2.10 12.58
N ALA A 27 1.64 -0.88 12.50
CA ALA A 27 0.97 0.24 11.84
C ALA A 27 0.67 -0.04 10.36
N PHE A 28 1.58 -0.73 9.67
CA PHE A 28 1.37 -1.16 8.28
C PHE A 28 0.11 -2.04 8.14
N ILE A 29 0.00 -3.10 8.96
CA ILE A 29 -1.10 -4.07 8.84
C ILE A 29 -2.45 -3.51 9.31
N GLU A 30 -2.44 -2.43 10.09
CA GLU A 30 -3.65 -1.70 10.48
C GLU A 30 -4.08 -0.70 9.40
N GLU A 31 -3.17 0.16 8.92
CA GLU A 31 -3.57 1.30 8.09
C GLU A 31 -3.64 1.00 6.59
N VAL A 32 -2.66 0.27 6.04
CA VAL A 32 -2.54 0.09 4.59
C VAL A 32 -3.70 -0.75 4.01
N PRO A 33 -4.18 -1.82 4.67
CA PRO A 33 -5.33 -2.57 4.20
C PRO A 33 -6.62 -1.77 4.21
N GLU A 34 -6.80 -0.88 5.18
CA GLU A 34 -7.97 0.00 5.24
C GLU A 34 -8.01 0.94 4.03
N ASP A 35 -6.88 1.55 3.68
CA ASP A 35 -6.80 2.42 2.50
C ASP A 35 -6.91 1.61 1.18
N ALA A 36 -6.43 0.37 1.15
CA ALA A 36 -6.62 -0.54 0.02
C ALA A 36 -8.12 -0.88 -0.19
N GLU A 37 -8.88 -1.12 0.88
CA GLU A 37 -10.33 -1.36 0.78
C GLU A 37 -11.11 -0.11 0.33
N ARG A 38 -10.64 1.09 0.72
CA ARG A 38 -11.17 2.35 0.19
C ARG A 38 -10.99 2.40 -1.33
N LEU A 39 -9.82 2.03 -1.87
CA LEU A 39 -9.60 1.93 -3.31
C LEU A 39 -10.50 0.88 -3.98
N ARG A 40 -10.64 -0.31 -3.36
CA ARG A 40 -11.51 -1.39 -3.85
C ARG A 40 -12.95 -0.91 -4.08
N THR A 41 -13.43 -0.02 -3.21
CA THR A 41 -14.78 0.53 -3.28
C THR A 41 -14.88 1.76 -4.19
N ALA A 42 -13.91 2.67 -4.12
CA ALA A 42 -13.96 3.97 -4.79
C ALA A 42 -13.76 3.89 -6.31
N VAL A 43 -12.89 3.00 -6.79
CA VAL A 43 -12.64 2.81 -8.23
C VAL A 43 -13.91 2.42 -9.00
N PRO A 44 -14.64 1.33 -8.64
CA PRO A 44 -15.87 0.96 -9.36
C PRO A 44 -17.00 1.98 -9.17
N ALA A 45 -17.04 2.68 -8.03
CA ALA A 45 -17.98 3.77 -7.79
C ALA A 45 -17.64 5.06 -8.59
N LYS A 46 -16.47 5.11 -9.23
CA LYS A 46 -15.91 6.32 -9.87
C LYS A 46 -15.84 7.51 -8.91
N ASP A 47 -15.55 7.24 -7.64
CA ASP A 47 -15.24 8.28 -6.66
C ASP A 47 -13.77 8.69 -6.81
N TYR A 48 -13.51 9.51 -7.82
CA TYR A 48 -12.17 9.97 -8.18
C TYR A 48 -11.42 10.66 -7.04
N LYS A 49 -12.16 11.42 -6.20
CA LYS A 49 -11.59 12.13 -5.06
C LYS A 49 -11.11 11.13 -4.01
N GLU A 50 -11.94 10.15 -3.69
CA GLU A 50 -11.58 9.13 -2.71
C GLU A 50 -10.43 8.25 -3.20
N VAL A 51 -10.42 7.88 -4.49
CA VAL A 51 -9.29 7.17 -5.11
C VAL A 51 -7.98 7.95 -4.96
N TYR A 52 -8.01 9.25 -5.29
CA TYR A 52 -6.84 10.11 -5.12
C TYR A 52 -6.35 10.14 -3.66
N GLN A 53 -7.26 10.34 -2.71
CA GLN A 53 -6.93 10.50 -1.30
C GLN A 53 -6.38 9.21 -0.68
N ALA A 54 -7.03 8.06 -0.91
CA ALA A 54 -6.58 6.77 -0.40
C ALA A 54 -5.23 6.37 -1.00
N ALA A 55 -5.09 6.45 -2.34
CA ALA A 55 -3.81 6.12 -2.97
C ALA A 55 -2.68 7.06 -2.53
N HIS A 56 -2.97 8.36 -2.36
CA HIS A 56 -1.99 9.32 -1.85
C HIS A 56 -1.47 8.96 -0.45
N LYS A 57 -2.38 8.55 0.44
CA LYS A 57 -2.07 8.18 1.82
C LYS A 57 -1.23 6.90 1.91
N MET A 58 -1.47 5.92 1.04
CA MET A 58 -0.73 4.65 1.02
C MET A 58 0.73 4.79 0.55
N LYS A 59 1.02 5.72 -0.37
CA LYS A 59 2.35 5.83 -1.02
C LYS A 59 3.55 5.84 -0.08
N PRO A 60 3.64 6.69 0.95
CA PRO A 60 4.82 6.71 1.82
C PRO A 60 5.09 5.35 2.46
N THR A 61 4.04 4.65 2.90
CA THR A 61 4.17 3.35 3.55
C THR A 61 4.50 2.24 2.54
N VAL A 62 3.90 2.29 1.34
CA VAL A 62 4.20 1.38 0.22
C VAL A 62 5.65 1.52 -0.25
N ASP A 63 6.18 2.74 -0.29
CA ASP A 63 7.59 3.03 -0.63
C ASP A 63 8.54 2.62 0.50
N LEU A 64 8.18 2.89 1.76
CA LEU A 64 9.00 2.54 2.92
C LEU A 64 9.20 1.02 3.06
N PHE A 65 8.14 0.25 2.82
CA PHE A 65 8.17 -1.22 2.87
C PHE A 65 8.50 -1.85 1.50
N GLU A 66 8.71 -1.05 0.46
CA GLU A 66 9.10 -1.48 -0.88
C GLU A 66 8.28 -2.65 -1.45
N LEU A 67 6.96 -2.51 -1.47
CA LEU A 67 6.05 -3.54 -1.98
C LEU A 67 6.17 -3.82 -3.49
N GLY A 68 6.98 -3.02 -4.21
CA GLY A 68 7.18 -3.16 -5.66
C GLY A 68 6.00 -2.69 -6.52
N VAL A 69 5.01 -2.01 -5.93
CA VAL A 69 3.80 -1.50 -6.63
C VAL A 69 3.64 0.02 -6.57
N LEU A 70 4.67 0.77 -6.17
CA LEU A 70 4.58 2.23 -6.01
C LEU A 70 4.15 2.93 -7.30
N ASP A 71 4.77 2.59 -8.43
CA ASP A 71 4.44 3.21 -9.73
C ASP A 71 3.01 2.88 -10.16
N ILE A 72 2.55 1.66 -9.91
CA ILE A 72 1.18 1.21 -10.22
C ILE A 72 0.17 1.93 -9.32
N LEU A 73 0.49 2.11 -8.04
CA LEU A 73 -0.32 2.90 -7.12
C LEU A 73 -0.40 4.37 -7.56
N ILE A 74 0.68 4.93 -8.13
CA ILE A 74 0.69 6.27 -8.71
C ILE A 74 -0.23 6.34 -9.94
N GLU A 75 -0.30 5.30 -10.78
CA GLU A 75 -1.27 5.26 -11.89
C GLU A 75 -2.72 5.32 -11.39
N VAL A 76 -3.05 4.55 -10.34
CA VAL A 76 -4.38 4.59 -9.70
C VAL A 76 -4.65 5.97 -9.10
N GLN A 77 -3.66 6.54 -8.40
CA GLN A 77 -3.76 7.89 -7.84
C GLN A 77 -4.06 8.92 -8.93
N ASP A 78 -3.30 8.91 -10.03
CA ASP A 78 -3.40 9.91 -11.09
C ASP A 78 -4.69 9.77 -11.89
N TRP A 79 -5.21 8.55 -12.02
CA TRP A 79 -6.56 8.31 -12.53
C TRP A 79 -7.62 9.02 -11.70
N GLY A 80 -7.54 8.93 -10.37
CA GLY A 80 -8.40 9.67 -9.44
C GLY A 80 -8.17 11.18 -9.52
N LYS A 81 -6.92 11.62 -9.42
CA LYS A 81 -6.53 13.04 -9.36
C LYS A 81 -6.94 13.83 -10.59
N LEU A 82 -6.77 13.23 -11.77
CA LEU A 82 -6.99 13.86 -13.07
C LEU A 82 -8.36 13.53 -13.66
N GLU A 83 -9.20 12.79 -12.92
CA GLU A 83 -10.50 12.27 -13.38
C GLU A 83 -10.41 11.64 -14.78
N GLN A 84 -9.54 10.65 -14.99
CA GLN A 84 -9.28 10.06 -16.32
C GLN A 84 -10.43 9.13 -16.77
N LYS A 85 -11.59 9.72 -17.11
CA LYS A 85 -12.86 9.01 -17.39
C LYS A 85 -12.79 8.08 -18.61
N ASP A 86 -11.82 8.28 -19.47
CA ASP A 86 -11.55 7.51 -20.69
C ASP A 86 -10.61 6.32 -20.46
N LYS A 87 -10.05 6.18 -19.24
CA LYS A 87 -9.15 5.09 -18.87
C LYS A 87 -9.79 4.14 -17.86
N ASN A 88 -9.31 2.89 -17.89
CA ASN A 88 -9.63 1.85 -16.92
C ASN A 88 -8.36 1.53 -16.11
N VAL A 89 -8.49 1.42 -14.79
CA VAL A 89 -7.40 1.09 -13.86
C VAL A 89 -7.68 -0.18 -13.05
N ASP A 90 -8.60 -1.03 -13.50
CA ASP A 90 -9.02 -2.25 -12.77
C ASP A 90 -7.84 -3.20 -12.58
N GLN A 91 -6.99 -3.36 -13.60
CA GLN A 91 -5.82 -4.23 -13.52
C GLN A 91 -4.75 -3.67 -12.57
N GLN A 92 -4.55 -2.35 -12.57
CA GLN A 92 -3.66 -1.66 -11.64
C GLN A 92 -4.18 -1.81 -10.22
N LEU A 93 -5.48 -1.60 -9.99
CA LEU A 93 -6.12 -1.82 -8.71
C LEU A 93 -5.91 -3.25 -8.22
N ILE A 94 -6.21 -4.26 -9.03
CA ILE A 94 -6.01 -5.67 -8.66
C ILE A 94 -4.56 -5.95 -8.26
N THR A 95 -3.60 -5.38 -8.99
CA THR A 95 -2.17 -5.54 -8.69
C THR A 95 -1.81 -4.92 -7.34
N VAL A 96 -2.29 -3.71 -7.06
CA VAL A 96 -2.06 -3.02 -5.78
C VAL A 96 -2.69 -3.80 -4.63
N LEU A 97 -3.96 -4.21 -4.75
CA LEU A 97 -4.67 -4.96 -3.71
C LEU A 97 -3.96 -6.28 -3.40
N THR A 98 -3.54 -7.02 -4.44
CA THR A 98 -2.82 -8.29 -4.28
C THR A 98 -1.49 -8.10 -3.57
N ALA A 99 -0.72 -7.06 -3.90
CA ALA A 99 0.55 -6.77 -3.24
C ALA A 99 0.36 -6.40 -1.76
N VAL A 100 -0.66 -5.60 -1.44
CA VAL A 100 -1.02 -5.27 -0.06
C VAL A 100 -1.42 -6.54 0.70
N ASP A 101 -2.35 -7.34 0.18
CA ASP A 101 -2.81 -8.58 0.84
C ASP A 101 -1.65 -9.55 1.10
N ASN A 102 -0.75 -9.72 0.13
CA ASN A 102 0.43 -10.58 0.29
C ASN A 102 1.40 -10.04 1.34
N ALA A 103 1.70 -8.73 1.32
CA ALA A 103 2.58 -8.10 2.29
C ALA A 103 2.00 -8.17 3.71
N VAL A 104 0.70 -7.95 3.88
CA VAL A 104 0.02 -8.05 5.18
C VAL A 104 0.13 -9.45 5.75
N ASN A 105 -0.16 -10.47 4.94
CA ASN A 105 -0.10 -11.86 5.37
C ASN A 105 1.33 -12.27 5.75
N GLU A 106 2.32 -11.83 4.98
CA GLU A 106 3.73 -12.11 5.26
C GLU A 106 4.23 -11.37 6.50
N ILE A 107 3.89 -10.08 6.68
CA ILE A 107 4.24 -9.30 7.87
C ILE A 107 3.63 -9.92 9.12
N LYS A 108 2.35 -10.31 9.08
CA LYS A 108 1.71 -11.01 10.22
C LYS A 108 2.44 -12.29 10.60
N ALA A 109 2.82 -13.10 9.61
CA ALA A 109 3.57 -14.32 9.84
C ALA A 109 4.98 -14.05 10.41
N ASP A 110 5.70 -13.07 9.85
CA ASP A 110 7.07 -12.74 10.23
C ASP A 110 7.17 -12.11 11.63
N PHE A 111 6.18 -11.33 12.05
CA PHE A 111 6.15 -10.62 13.34
C PHE A 111 5.23 -11.25 14.40
N GLY A 112 4.46 -12.29 14.05
CA GLY A 112 3.55 -12.96 14.97
C GLY A 112 2.33 -12.12 15.37
N LEU A 113 1.75 -11.39 14.39
CA LEU A 113 0.61 -10.48 14.55
C LEU A 113 -0.70 -11.05 14.00
#